data_AF-A0A0V0YUY0-F1
#
_entry.id   AF-A0A0V0YUY0-F1
#
_cell.length_a   1.000
_cell.length_b   1.000
_cell.length_c   1.000
_cell.angle_alpha   90.00
_cell.angle_beta   90.00
_cell.angle_gamma   90.00
#
_symmetry.space_group_name_H-M   'P 1'
#
loop_
_entity.id
_entity.type
_entity.pdbx_description
1 polymer ?
#
loop_
_entity_poly.entity_id
_entity_poly.type
_entity_poly.pdbx_seq_one_letter_code
_entity_poly.pdbx_strand_id
1 'polypeptide(L)'
;LDCLQLLHFHIGSQIPSTVLLADGVTEAAQIYCELARLGAGMRVIDIGGGLGIDYDGSHSSCSDMSVGYGLDEYASTVVRAIQFACDRKHVRHPVICSESGRALVSHHSVLVFEAISSTVVDPGTLGQNLVYLLDALEDDALADY
;
A
#
# COMPACT_ATOMS: atom_id res chain seq x y z
N LEU A 1 -17.92 -8.46 -29.91
CA LEU A 1 -17.53 -8.52 -28.47
C LEU A 1 -17.80 -7.16 -27.82
N ASP A 2 -18.96 -6.57 -28.12
CA ASP A 2 -19.08 -5.10 -28.09
C ASP A 2 -19.52 -4.58 -26.71
N CYS A 3 -20.05 -5.49 -25.89
CA CYS A 3 -20.40 -5.27 -24.50
C CYS A 3 -19.20 -5.36 -23.54
N LEU A 4 -18.09 -5.99 -23.95
CA LEU A 4 -16.89 -6.07 -23.13
C LEU A 4 -16.06 -4.80 -23.33
N GLN A 5 -16.06 -3.93 -22.32
CA GLN A 5 -15.46 -2.60 -22.39
C GLN A 5 -14.48 -2.30 -21.25
N LEU A 6 -14.47 -3.10 -20.20
CA LEU A 6 -13.69 -2.88 -18.99
C LEU A 6 -12.93 -4.15 -18.63
N LEU A 7 -11.64 -4.00 -18.32
CA LEU A 7 -10.83 -5.02 -17.66
C LEU A 7 -10.57 -4.56 -16.24
N HIS A 8 -10.95 -5.36 -15.26
CA HIS A 8 -10.69 -5.12 -13.84
C HIS A 8 -9.72 -6.18 -13.31
N PHE A 9 -8.80 -5.77 -12.45
CA PHE A 9 -7.98 -6.67 -11.65
C PHE A 9 -7.69 -6.03 -10.29
N HIS A 10 -7.34 -6.87 -9.30
CA HIS A 10 -7.00 -6.42 -7.96
C HIS A 10 -5.80 -7.20 -7.44
N ILE A 11 -4.66 -6.51 -7.25
CA ILE A 11 -3.43 -7.11 -6.71
C ILE A 11 -3.58 -7.41 -5.22
N GLY A 12 -4.28 -6.52 -4.50
CA GLY A 12 -4.46 -6.56 -3.05
C GLY A 12 -4.49 -5.16 -2.45
N SER A 13 -4.57 -5.09 -1.12
CA SER A 13 -4.46 -3.85 -0.36
C SER A 13 -3.04 -3.65 0.14
N GLN A 14 -2.61 -2.39 0.33
CA GLN A 14 -1.32 -2.02 0.94
C GLN A 14 -0.14 -2.63 0.16
N ILE A 15 -0.03 -2.30 -1.13
CA ILE A 15 1.10 -2.75 -1.95
C ILE A 15 2.35 -1.99 -1.47
N PRO A 16 3.43 -2.65 -1.05
CA PRO A 16 4.56 -1.98 -0.41
C PRO A 16 5.57 -1.35 -1.39
N SER A 17 5.58 -1.80 -2.66
CA SER A 17 6.55 -1.34 -3.66
C SER A 17 5.95 -1.14 -5.05
N THR A 18 6.52 -0.19 -5.81
CA THR A 18 6.18 0.08 -7.21
C THR A 18 6.60 -1.03 -8.15
N VAL A 19 7.56 -1.89 -7.77
CA VAL A 19 7.96 -3.06 -8.56
C VAL A 19 6.82 -4.07 -8.67
N LEU A 20 6.20 -4.44 -7.54
CA LEU A 20 5.06 -5.36 -7.52
C LEU A 20 3.86 -4.79 -8.28
N LEU A 21 3.63 -3.48 -8.12
CA LEU A 21 2.59 -2.77 -8.86
C LEU A 21 2.85 -2.81 -10.38
N ALA A 22 4.08 -2.52 -10.80
CA ALA A 22 4.46 -2.51 -12.21
C ALA A 22 4.28 -3.89 -12.85
N ASP A 23 4.65 -4.96 -12.15
CA ASP A 23 4.50 -6.34 -12.64
C ASP A 23 3.02 -6.68 -12.89
N GLY A 24 2.16 -6.46 -11.90
CA GLY A 24 0.73 -6.73 -12.02
C GLY A 24 0.02 -5.88 -13.08
N VAL A 25 0.31 -4.57 -13.12
CA VAL A 25 -0.25 -3.66 -14.13
C VAL A 25 0.24 -4.02 -15.53
N THR A 26 1.50 -4.42 -15.68
CA THR A 26 2.06 -4.82 -16.97
C THR A 26 1.35 -6.05 -17.51
N GLU A 27 1.14 -7.08 -16.69
CA GLU A 27 0.42 -8.29 -17.09
C GLU A 27 -1.02 -7.98 -17.51
N ALA A 28 -1.75 -7.21 -16.69
CA ALA A 28 -3.11 -6.79 -17.01
C ALA A 28 -3.18 -5.96 -18.30
N ALA A 29 -2.22 -5.06 -18.53
CA ALA A 29 -2.14 -4.26 -19.75
C ALA A 29 -1.88 -5.12 -20.99
N GLN A 30 -1.11 -6.21 -20.88
CA GLN A 30 -0.94 -7.17 -21.97
C GLN A 30 -2.28 -7.83 -22.34
N ILE A 31 -3.05 -8.27 -21.34
CA ILE A 31 -4.38 -8.89 -21.51
C ILE A 31 -5.35 -7.88 -22.13
N TYR A 32 -5.40 -6.65 -21.61
CA TYR A 32 -6.24 -5.56 -22.15
C TYR A 32 -6.01 -5.38 -23.66
N CYS A 33 -4.74 -5.33 -24.07
CA CYS A 33 -4.40 -5.13 -25.47
C CYS A 33 -4.79 -6.33 -26.35
N GLU A 34 -4.64 -7.56 -25.87
CA GLU A 34 -5.06 -8.74 -26.64
C GLU A 34 -6.59 -8.80 -26.77
N LEU A 35 -7.35 -8.47 -25.72
CA LEU A 35 -8.80 -8.36 -25.79
C LEU A 35 -9.23 -7.32 -26.84
N ALA A 36 -8.58 -6.15 -26.87
CA ALA A 36 -8.83 -5.13 -27.88
C ALA A 36 -8.53 -5.62 -29.31
N ARG A 37 -7.42 -6.35 -29.51
CA ARG A 37 -7.04 -6.92 -30.82
C ARG A 37 -7.97 -8.04 -31.29
N LEU A 38 -8.57 -8.79 -30.37
CA LEU A 38 -9.61 -9.79 -30.65
C LEU A 38 -10.96 -9.16 -31.00
N GLY A 39 -11.07 -7.82 -30.99
CA GLY A 39 -12.27 -7.09 -31.39
C GLY A 39 -13.22 -6.76 -30.24
N ALA A 40 -12.78 -6.86 -28.98
CA ALA A 40 -13.54 -6.32 -27.86
C ALA A 40 -13.49 -4.79 -27.85
N GLY A 41 -14.61 -4.16 -27.48
CA GLY A 41 -14.76 -2.70 -27.41
C GLY A 41 -14.09 -2.07 -26.18
N MET A 42 -12.87 -2.49 -25.86
CA MET A 42 -12.14 -2.10 -24.66
C MET A 42 -11.93 -0.59 -24.56
N ARG A 43 -12.22 -0.02 -23.39
CA ARG A 43 -12.19 1.42 -23.11
C ARG A 43 -11.55 1.74 -21.77
N VAL A 44 -11.75 0.88 -20.77
CA VAL A 44 -11.38 1.14 -19.39
C VAL A 44 -10.50 0.01 -18.88
N ILE A 45 -9.44 0.37 -18.18
CA ILE A 45 -8.70 -0.54 -17.32
C ILE A 45 -8.85 -0.06 -15.88
N ASP A 46 -9.34 -0.95 -15.03
CA ASP A 46 -9.51 -0.71 -13.60
C ASP A 46 -8.46 -1.53 -12.87
N ILE A 47 -7.55 -0.83 -12.18
CA ILE A 47 -6.43 -1.44 -11.47
C ILE A 47 -6.80 -1.87 -10.05
N GLY A 48 -8.05 -1.64 -9.66
CA GLY A 48 -8.54 -1.86 -8.30
C GLY A 48 -7.85 -0.93 -7.30
N GLY A 49 -7.83 -1.36 -6.04
CA GLY A 49 -7.11 -0.68 -4.96
C GLY A 49 -5.61 -0.99 -4.93
N GLY A 50 -5.02 -0.80 -3.75
CA GLY A 50 -3.63 -1.20 -3.50
C GLY A 50 -2.66 -0.05 -3.29
N LEU A 51 -3.04 1.20 -3.61
CA LEU A 51 -2.32 2.39 -3.16
C LEU A 51 -2.20 2.36 -1.62
N GLY A 52 -0.98 2.12 -1.14
CA GLY A 52 -0.69 1.95 0.27
C GLY A 52 -0.48 3.29 0.97
N ILE A 53 -0.51 3.22 2.30
CA ILE A 53 -0.32 4.36 3.20
C ILE A 53 0.91 4.10 4.06
N ASP A 54 1.70 5.15 4.25
CA ASP A 54 2.78 5.13 5.21
C ASP A 54 2.22 5.42 6.62
N TYR A 55 2.06 4.38 7.44
CA TYR A 55 1.52 4.50 8.80
C TYR A 55 2.61 4.77 9.85
N ASP A 56 3.84 4.32 9.62
CA ASP A 56 4.95 4.46 10.58
C ASP A 56 5.92 5.61 10.24
N GLY A 57 5.80 6.21 9.04
CA GLY A 57 6.60 7.33 8.57
C GLY A 57 7.99 6.93 8.06
N SER A 58 8.26 5.63 7.94
CA SER A 58 9.59 5.12 7.57
C SER A 58 9.89 5.23 6.07
N HIS A 59 8.86 5.46 5.23
CA HIS A 59 8.99 5.42 3.77
C HIS A 59 9.70 4.16 3.25
N SER A 60 9.52 3.03 3.94
CA SER A 60 10.19 1.77 3.64
C SER A 60 9.25 0.80 2.92
N SER A 61 9.78 0.09 1.92
CA SER A 61 9.11 -1.06 1.29
C SER A 61 9.33 -2.38 2.03
N CYS A 62 10.18 -2.37 3.07
CA CYS A 62 10.47 -3.54 3.92
C CYS A 62 9.64 -3.57 5.21
N SER A 63 8.85 -2.52 5.49
CA SER A 63 7.92 -2.47 6.62
C SER A 63 6.54 -2.92 6.16
N ASP A 64 5.87 -3.74 6.97
CA ASP A 64 4.48 -4.15 6.75
C ASP A 64 3.48 -2.99 6.94
N MET A 65 3.93 -1.89 7.57
CA MET A 65 3.12 -0.73 7.93
C MET A 65 3.41 0.50 7.05
N SER A 66 4.29 0.39 6.06
CA SER A 66 4.70 1.52 5.21
C SER A 66 4.61 1.19 3.72
N VAL A 67 4.91 2.18 2.90
CA VAL A 67 5.18 2.06 1.47
C VAL A 67 6.49 2.75 1.10
N GLY A 68 7.20 2.20 0.12
CA GLY A 68 8.45 2.77 -0.39
C GLY A 68 8.28 3.77 -1.53
N TYR A 69 7.08 4.34 -1.72
CA TYR A 69 6.76 5.20 -2.87
C TYR A 69 5.78 6.33 -2.50
N GLY A 70 5.78 7.39 -3.30
CA GLY A 70 4.79 8.47 -3.23
C GLY A 70 3.61 8.28 -4.19
N LEU A 71 2.57 9.12 -4.07
CA LEU A 71 1.40 9.11 -4.96
C LEU A 71 1.79 9.31 -6.43
N ASP A 72 2.69 10.25 -6.72
CA ASP A 72 3.14 10.54 -8.08
C ASP A 72 3.89 9.37 -8.70
N GLU A 73 4.70 8.68 -7.89
CA GLU A 73 5.44 7.50 -8.33
C GLU A 73 4.50 6.32 -8.61
N TYR A 74 3.50 6.10 -7.75
CA TYR A 74 2.43 5.13 -7.99
C TYR A 74 1.70 5.42 -9.31
N ALA A 75 1.25 6.67 -9.50
CA ALA A 75 0.52 7.07 -10.71
C ALA A 75 1.38 6.94 -11.98
N SER A 76 2.64 7.42 -11.92
CA SER A 76 3.59 7.33 -13.03
C SER A 76 3.89 5.87 -13.40
N THR A 77 4.06 5.00 -12.41
CA THR A 77 4.30 3.56 -12.61
C THR A 77 3.16 2.90 -13.37
N VAL A 78 1.91 3.16 -12.95
CA VAL A 78 0.70 2.64 -13.60
C VAL A 78 0.59 3.15 -15.04
N VAL A 79 0.68 4.48 -15.23
CA VAL A 79 0.54 5.10 -16.55
C VAL A 79 1.60 4.58 -17.52
N ARG A 80 2.86 4.49 -17.07
CA ARG A 80 3.97 4.04 -17.91
C ARG A 80 3.85 2.58 -18.32
N ALA A 81 3.43 1.70 -17.41
CA ALA A 81 3.21 0.29 -17.70
C ALA A 81 2.11 0.09 -18.77
N ILE A 82 0.98 0.80 -18.61
CA ILE A 82 -0.15 0.73 -19.55
C ILE A 82 0.24 1.33 -20.91
N GLN A 83 0.88 2.50 -20.90
CA GLN A 83 1.36 3.19 -22.10
C GLN A 83 2.27 2.27 -22.92
N PHE A 84 3.27 1.66 -22.27
CA PHE A 84 4.23 0.78 -22.95
C PHE A 84 3.55 -0.40 -23.67
N ALA A 85 2.58 -1.05 -23.02
CA ALA A 85 1.84 -2.14 -23.62
C ALA A 85 0.97 -1.68 -24.80
N CYS A 86 0.26 -0.56 -24.63
CA CYS A 86 -0.63 -0.01 -25.66
C CYS A 86 0.13 0.45 -26.90
N ASP A 87 1.24 1.19 -26.71
CA ASP A 87 2.07 1.71 -27.81
C ASP A 87 2.67 0.57 -28.63
N ARG A 88 3.21 -0.46 -27.96
CA ARG A 88 3.81 -1.62 -28.64
C ARG A 88 2.80 -2.40 -29.48
N LYS A 89 1.56 -2.53 -29.00
CA LYS A 89 0.48 -3.28 -29.66
C LYS A 89 -0.42 -2.41 -30.54
N HIS A 90 -0.13 -1.11 -30.66
CA HIS A 90 -0.90 -0.14 -31.42
C HIS A 90 -2.39 -0.11 -31.01
N VAL A 91 -2.64 -0.25 -29.70
CA VAL A 91 -3.99 -0.17 -29.10
C VAL A 91 -4.20 1.24 -28.55
N ARG A 92 -5.42 1.77 -28.69
CA ARG A 92 -5.78 3.08 -28.12
C ARG A 92 -5.66 3.02 -26.59
N HIS A 93 -5.06 4.06 -26.02
CA HIS A 93 -4.89 4.18 -24.57
C HIS A 93 -6.27 4.18 -23.86
N PRO A 94 -6.45 3.37 -22.81
CA PRO A 94 -7.69 3.33 -22.04
C PRO A 94 -7.85 4.53 -21.10
N VAL A 95 -9.07 4.69 -20.58
CA VAL A 95 -9.30 5.37 -19.30
C VAL A 95 -8.81 4.46 -18.17
N ILE A 96 -8.06 5.04 -17.22
CA ILE A 96 -7.55 4.31 -16.06
C ILE A 96 -8.45 4.64 -14.86
N CYS A 97 -8.98 3.60 -14.22
CA CYS A 97 -9.72 3.70 -12.96
C CYS A 97 -8.89 3.08 -11.83
N SER A 98 -9.04 3.64 -10.61
CA SER A 98 -8.44 3.11 -9.39
C SER A 98 -9.45 3.16 -8.24
N GLU A 99 -9.50 2.09 -7.45
CA GLU A 99 -10.37 1.90 -6.29
C GLU A 99 -9.59 2.06 -4.98
N SER A 100 -8.81 3.14 -4.88
CA SER A 100 -7.87 3.40 -3.78
C SER A 100 -8.57 3.82 -2.46
N GLY A 101 -9.45 2.96 -1.93
CA GLY A 101 -10.26 3.26 -0.75
C GLY A 101 -9.44 3.58 0.49
N ARG A 102 -8.46 2.72 0.85
CA ARG A 102 -7.58 2.92 2.01
C ARG A 102 -6.89 4.28 1.97
N ALA A 103 -6.37 4.67 0.80
CA ALA A 103 -5.66 5.93 0.65
C ALA A 103 -6.55 7.16 0.87
N LEU A 104 -7.83 7.07 0.49
CA LEU A 104 -8.80 8.15 0.67
C LEU A 104 -9.27 8.29 2.12
N VAL A 105 -9.40 7.18 2.85
CA VAL A 105 -10.05 7.15 4.17
C VAL A 105 -9.08 6.95 5.34
N SER A 106 -7.79 6.71 5.13
CA SER A 106 -6.88 6.39 6.24
C SER A 106 -6.72 7.53 7.26
N HIS A 107 -6.66 8.78 6.79
CA HIS A 107 -6.33 9.94 7.63
C HIS A 107 -7.54 10.78 8.08
N HIS A 108 -8.78 10.34 7.80
CA HIS A 108 -9.97 11.16 8.05
C HIS A 108 -10.54 11.07 9.48
N SER A 109 -10.05 10.14 10.30
CA SER A 109 -10.60 9.87 11.64
C SER A 109 -9.49 9.70 12.67
N VAL A 110 -9.72 10.24 13.87
CA VAL A 110 -8.83 10.13 15.03
C VAL A 110 -9.64 9.63 16.21
N LEU A 111 -9.15 8.57 16.87
CA LEU A 111 -9.72 8.06 18.12
C LEU A 111 -9.03 8.73 19.31
N VAL A 112 -9.79 9.50 20.09
CA VAL A 112 -9.29 10.18 21.30
C VAL A 112 -9.97 9.58 22.52
N PHE A 113 -9.18 9.16 23.51
CA PHE A 113 -9.66 8.65 24.79
C PHE A 113 -8.74 9.10 25.93
N GLU A 114 -9.29 9.21 27.14
CA GLU A 114 -8.54 9.58 28.34
C GLU A 114 -7.86 8.36 28.96
N ALA A 115 -6.61 8.52 29.40
CA ALA A 115 -5.92 7.51 30.19
C ALA A 115 -6.41 7.58 31.64
N ILE A 116 -7.14 6.56 32.10
CA ILE A 116 -7.86 6.58 33.38
C ILE A 116 -6.96 6.18 34.56
N SER A 117 -5.94 5.36 34.32
CA SER A 117 -5.03 4.88 35.36
C SER A 117 -3.72 4.41 34.75
N SER A 118 -2.62 4.56 35.48
CA SER A 118 -1.34 3.93 35.20
C SER A 118 -0.85 3.19 36.44
N THR A 119 -0.28 2.00 36.23
CA THR A 119 0.39 1.27 37.31
C THR A 119 1.85 1.67 37.29
N VAL A 120 2.28 2.45 38.27
CA VAL A 120 3.71 2.66 38.54
C VAL A 120 4.11 1.60 39.55
N VAL A 121 5.06 0.74 39.20
CA VAL A 121 5.56 -0.24 40.16
C VAL A 121 6.47 0.49 41.13
N ASP A 122 6.09 0.51 42.41
CA ASP A 122 6.93 1.09 43.46
C ASP A 122 8.12 0.14 43.73
N PRO A 123 9.38 0.58 43.50
CA PRO A 123 10.57 -0.21 43.79
C PRO A 123 10.61 -0.74 45.23
N GLY A 124 9.93 -0.08 46.17
CA GLY A 124 9.85 -0.51 47.57
C GLY A 124 8.97 -1.73 47.84
N THR A 125 8.11 -2.13 46.90
CA THR A 125 7.19 -3.29 47.03
C THR A 125 7.64 -4.54 46.27
N LEU A 126 8.61 -4.38 45.37
CA LEU A 126 9.30 -5.47 44.72
C LEU A 126 10.35 -6.02 45.68
N GLY A 127 10.36 -7.33 45.93
CA GLY A 127 11.50 -7.94 46.60
C GLY A 127 12.79 -7.56 45.86
N GLN A 128 13.90 -7.34 46.57
CA GLN A 128 15.16 -6.80 46.02
C GLN A 128 15.61 -7.44 44.68
N ASN A 129 15.27 -8.71 44.44
CA ASN A 129 15.55 -9.41 43.18
C ASN A 129 14.78 -8.89 41.96
N LEU A 130 13.56 -8.37 42.14
CA LEU A 130 12.74 -7.84 41.05
C LEU A 130 13.07 -6.37 40.73
N VAL A 131 13.56 -5.61 41.72
CA VAL A 131 14.10 -4.25 41.49
C VAL A 131 15.32 -4.31 40.58
N TYR A 132 16.24 -5.25 40.85
CA TYR A 132 17.42 -5.47 40.00
C TYR A 132 17.05 -5.87 38.56
N LEU A 133 15.99 -6.66 38.39
CA LEU A 133 15.51 -7.06 37.06
C LEU A 133 14.86 -5.89 36.32
N LEU A 134 14.16 -4.99 37.00
CA LEU A 134 13.55 -3.80 36.40
C LEU A 134 14.60 -2.76 35.99
N ASP A 135 15.59 -2.49 36.85
CA ASP A 135 16.70 -1.59 36.52
C ASP A 135 17.49 -2.11 35.29
N ALA A 136 17.73 -3.42 35.21
CA ALA A 136 18.39 -4.02 34.04
C ALA A 136 17.56 -3.91 32.75
N LEU A 137 16.22 -3.91 32.86
CA LEU A 137 15.32 -3.76 31.71
C LEU A 137 15.15 -2.29 31.29
N GLU A 138 15.23 -1.34 32.22
CA GLU A 138 15.23 0.10 31.92
C GLU A 138 16.51 0.52 31.19
N ASP A 139 17.67 -0.01 31.59
CA ASP A 139 18.94 0.22 30.88
C ASP A 139 18.93 -0.33 29.45
N ASP A 140 18.33 -1.51 29.23
CA ASP A 140 18.16 -2.08 27.88
C ASP A 140 17.16 -1.26 27.03
N ALA A 141 16.10 -0.70 27.63
CA ALA A 141 15.11 0.11 26.92
C ALA A 141 15.62 1.52 26.54
N LEU A 142 16.61 2.04 27.27
CA LEU A 142 17.29 3.31 26.95
C LEU A 142 18.42 3.13 25.92
N ALA A 143 18.89 1.91 25.68
CA ALA A 143 19.91 1.61 24.68
C ALA A 143 19.36 1.54 23.23
N ASP A 144 18.04 1.42 23.08
CA ASP A 144 17.34 1.31 21.79
C ASP A 144 16.78 2.65 21.26
N TYR A 145 17.18 3.78 21.85
CA TYR A 145 16.94 5.16 21.36
C TYR A 145 18.26 5.91 21.16
#